data_AF-A0A951UER7-F1
#
_entry.id   AF-A0A951UER7-F1
#
_cell.length_a   1.000
_cell.length_b   1.000
_cell.length_c   1.000
_cell.angle_alpha   90.00
_cell.angle_beta   90.00
_cell.angle_gamma   90.00
#
_symmetry.space_group_name_H-M   'P 1'
#
loop_
_entity.id
_entity.type
_entity.pdbx_description
1 polymer ?
#
loop_
_entity_poly.entity_id
_entity_poly.type
_entity_poly.pdbx_seq_one_letter_code
_entity_poly.pdbx_strand_id
1 'polypeptide(L)'
;MSIARPAHASTPSGITERKAIYQQALDDFAMTDLLAQLQKISSADFDSQPITQPESELIAALLVQQLAKNLDSQLVTAYFKAIRRGNQEVVPEPIGLEYPKSTGLPADFPTSAPAPRFTYGDRQRLCPISVNGETETETDTGRCIGSYYAYAPHHCEWMWKYVIWLDKESVSASWCIATTAWEDELEPVIQEDSLS
;
A
#
# COMPACT_ATOMS: atom_id res chain seq x y z
N MET A 1 13.24 -33.78 -70.67
CA MET A 1 13.49 -34.77 -69.61
C MET A 1 14.13 -34.03 -68.46
N SER A 2 13.35 -33.57 -67.48
CA SER A 2 12.92 -34.27 -66.27
C SER A 2 13.80 -33.94 -65.06
N ILE A 3 13.22 -33.15 -64.13
CA ILE A 3 13.13 -33.33 -62.66
C ILE A 3 14.49 -33.52 -61.94
N ALA A 4 14.90 -32.70 -60.95
CA ALA A 4 14.23 -32.54 -59.66
C ALA A 4 14.73 -31.31 -58.88
N ARG A 5 13.79 -30.57 -58.29
CA ARG A 5 14.00 -29.70 -57.12
C ARG A 5 13.63 -30.54 -55.89
N PRO A 6 14.45 -30.64 -54.83
CA PRO A 6 13.99 -31.18 -53.57
C PRO A 6 13.30 -30.10 -52.73
N ALA A 7 12.06 -30.44 -52.36
CA ALA A 7 11.36 -30.20 -51.10
C ALA A 7 11.60 -28.89 -50.32
N HIS A 8 10.55 -28.06 -50.32
CA HIS A 8 10.20 -27.22 -49.17
C HIS A 8 9.90 -28.10 -47.94
N ALA A 9 10.63 -27.86 -46.85
CA ALA A 9 10.28 -28.18 -45.47
C ALA A 9 11.17 -27.26 -44.61
N SER A 10 10.76 -26.49 -43.62
CA SER A 10 9.47 -26.19 -42.99
C SER A 10 9.74 -24.90 -42.20
N THR A 11 8.85 -23.91 -42.24
CA THR A 11 8.98 -22.74 -41.34
C THR A 11 7.79 -22.67 -40.38
N PRO A 12 7.86 -23.28 -39.20
CA PRO A 12 6.97 -22.97 -38.08
C PRO A 12 7.67 -21.97 -37.16
N SER A 13 7.80 -20.69 -37.56
CA SER A 13 8.56 -19.71 -36.75
C SER A 13 7.73 -18.52 -36.23
N GLY A 14 6.69 -18.07 -36.94
CA GLY A 14 6.06 -16.77 -36.61
C GLY A 14 5.00 -16.78 -35.51
N ILE A 15 4.25 -17.89 -35.34
CA ILE A 15 3.11 -17.94 -34.42
C ILE A 15 3.58 -18.25 -32.99
N THR A 16 4.52 -19.18 -32.85
CA THR A 16 5.09 -19.58 -31.56
C THR A 16 5.86 -18.43 -30.91
N GLU A 17 6.60 -17.66 -31.71
CA GLU A 17 7.37 -16.51 -31.24
C GLU A 17 6.47 -15.36 -30.78
N ARG A 18 5.41 -15.05 -31.52
CA ARG A 18 4.41 -14.04 -31.10
C ARG A 18 3.69 -14.42 -29.82
N LYS A 19 3.35 -15.70 -29.65
CA LYS A 19 2.70 -16.20 -28.43
C LYS A 19 3.65 -16.12 -27.22
N ALA A 20 4.93 -16.40 -27.42
CA ALA A 20 5.95 -16.27 -26.39
C ALA A 20 6.16 -14.82 -25.96
N ILE A 21 6.25 -13.88 -26.92
CA ILE A 21 6.39 -12.44 -26.63
C ILE A 21 5.16 -11.91 -25.89
N TYR A 22 3.97 -12.31 -26.32
CA TYR A 22 2.72 -11.90 -25.66
C TYR A 22 2.64 -12.42 -24.23
N GLN A 23 3.01 -13.68 -24.00
CA GLN A 23 3.03 -14.26 -22.65
C GLN A 23 4.08 -13.57 -21.77
N GLN A 24 5.27 -13.33 -22.31
CA GLN A 24 6.33 -12.59 -21.59
C GLN A 24 5.84 -11.20 -21.17
N ALA A 25 5.15 -10.47 -22.05
CA ALA A 25 4.58 -9.18 -21.70
C ALA A 25 3.54 -9.29 -20.58
N LEU A 26 2.67 -10.30 -20.61
CA LEU A 26 1.69 -10.52 -19.54
C LEU A 26 2.35 -10.83 -18.19
N ASP A 27 3.44 -11.59 -18.21
CA ASP A 27 4.19 -11.94 -17.01
C ASP A 27 4.99 -10.72 -16.48
N ASP A 28 5.62 -9.93 -17.36
CA ASP A 28 6.35 -8.71 -17.01
C ASP A 28 5.44 -7.66 -16.34
N PHE A 29 4.15 -7.62 -16.70
CA PHE A 29 3.14 -6.74 -16.09
C PHE A 29 2.35 -7.41 -14.96
N ALA A 30 2.76 -8.60 -14.50
CA ALA A 30 2.10 -9.40 -13.47
C ALA A 30 0.60 -9.65 -13.71
N MET A 31 0.16 -9.59 -14.97
CA MET A 31 -1.25 -9.76 -15.35
C MET A 31 -1.70 -11.21 -15.14
N THR A 32 -0.79 -12.18 -15.34
CA THR A 32 -1.04 -13.60 -15.07
C THR A 32 -1.35 -13.83 -13.58
N ASP A 33 -0.59 -13.20 -12.68
CA ASP A 33 -0.78 -13.32 -11.24
C ASP A 33 -2.06 -12.61 -10.77
N LEU A 34 -2.36 -11.43 -11.31
CA LEU A 34 -3.58 -10.69 -11.02
C LEU A 34 -4.84 -11.51 -11.37
N LEU A 35 -4.86 -12.12 -12.56
CA LEU A 35 -5.99 -12.95 -12.98
C LEU A 35 -6.14 -14.19 -12.10
N ALA A 36 -5.03 -14.85 -11.74
CA ALA A 36 -5.05 -16.00 -10.83
C ALA A 36 -5.59 -15.63 -9.43
N GLN A 37 -5.24 -14.45 -8.92
CA GLN A 37 -5.76 -13.95 -7.64
C GLN A 37 -7.25 -13.62 -7.71
N LEU A 38 -7.73 -12.99 -8.78
CA LEU A 38 -9.15 -12.69 -8.97
C LEU A 38 -10.00 -13.97 -9.01
N GLN A 39 -9.50 -15.02 -9.67
CA GLN A 39 -10.15 -16.33 -9.68
C GLN A 39 -10.17 -16.98 -8.30
N LYS A 40 -9.08 -16.87 -7.54
CA LYS A 40 -9.00 -17.40 -6.16
C LYS A 40 -10.00 -16.70 -5.23
N ILE A 41 -10.06 -15.37 -5.26
CA ILE A 41 -10.99 -14.56 -4.45
C ILE A 41 -12.44 -14.93 -4.78
N SER A 42 -12.76 -15.07 -6.07
CA SER A 42 -14.09 -15.49 -6.52
C SER A 42 -14.53 -16.84 -5.94
N SER A 43 -13.59 -17.77 -5.74
CA SER A 43 -13.91 -19.12 -5.22
C SER A 43 -14.06 -19.19 -3.69
N ALA A 44 -13.61 -18.15 -2.97
CA ALA A 44 -13.63 -18.11 -1.51
C ALA A 44 -14.90 -17.46 -0.93
N ASP A 45 -15.52 -16.52 -1.65
CA ASP A 45 -16.58 -15.66 -1.10
C ASP A 45 -17.96 -15.77 -1.79
N PHE A 46 -18.11 -16.54 -2.88
CA PHE A 46 -19.38 -16.62 -3.61
C PHE A 46 -19.97 -18.05 -3.61
N ASP A 47 -21.14 -18.22 -2.97
CA ASP A 47 -22.04 -19.39 -3.11
C ASP A 47 -22.68 -19.50 -4.52
N SER A 48 -22.23 -18.68 -5.47
CA SER A 48 -22.71 -18.60 -6.85
C SER A 48 -21.52 -18.83 -7.77
N GLN A 49 -21.79 -19.38 -8.96
CA GLN A 49 -20.81 -19.87 -9.94
C GLN A 49 -19.50 -19.06 -10.02
N PRO A 50 -18.34 -19.73 -10.16
CA PRO A 50 -17.05 -19.06 -10.23
C PRO A 50 -17.02 -18.06 -11.37
N ILE A 51 -16.39 -16.90 -11.13
CA ILE A 51 -16.18 -15.86 -12.14
C ILE A 51 -15.46 -16.48 -13.34
N THR A 52 -16.01 -16.20 -14.53
CA THR A 52 -15.47 -16.72 -15.78
C THR A 52 -14.20 -15.96 -16.19
N GLN A 53 -13.36 -16.58 -17.02
CA GLN A 53 -12.17 -15.95 -17.59
C GLN A 53 -12.43 -14.53 -18.16
N PRO A 54 -13.44 -14.29 -19.04
CA PRO A 54 -13.67 -12.96 -19.59
C PRO A 54 -14.08 -11.92 -18.54
N GLU A 55 -14.78 -12.32 -17.47
CA GLU A 55 -15.14 -11.41 -16.38
C GLU A 55 -13.90 -11.04 -15.54
N SER A 56 -13.01 -12.00 -15.28
CA SER A 56 -11.74 -11.71 -14.59
C SER A 56 -10.85 -10.76 -15.40
N GLU A 57 -10.82 -10.90 -16.72
CA GLU A 57 -10.10 -10.00 -17.63
C GLU A 57 -10.69 -8.60 -17.63
N LEU A 58 -12.03 -8.48 -17.63
CA LEU A 58 -12.71 -7.19 -17.55
C LEU A 58 -12.42 -6.47 -16.22
N ILE A 59 -12.47 -7.20 -15.10
CA ILE A 59 -12.16 -6.65 -13.77
C ILE A 59 -10.69 -6.23 -13.71
N ALA A 60 -9.76 -7.06 -14.19
CA ALA A 60 -8.34 -6.71 -14.25
C ALA A 60 -8.11 -5.44 -15.08
N ALA A 61 -8.75 -5.31 -16.25
CA ALA A 61 -8.65 -4.12 -17.08
C ALA A 61 -9.20 -2.86 -16.36
N LEU A 62 -10.31 -2.98 -15.64
CA LEU A 62 -10.86 -1.89 -14.85
C LEU A 62 -9.94 -1.48 -13.70
N LEU A 63 -9.37 -2.43 -12.97
CA LEU A 63 -8.42 -2.16 -11.88
C LEU A 63 -7.17 -1.45 -12.40
N VAL A 64 -6.59 -1.92 -13.51
CA VAL A 64 -5.44 -1.25 -14.16
C VAL A 64 -5.81 0.16 -14.59
N GLN A 65 -7.00 0.34 -15.18
CA GLN A 65 -7.46 1.66 -15.62
C GLN A 65 -7.67 2.61 -14.42
N GLN A 66 -8.23 2.13 -13.32
CA GLN A 66 -8.44 2.94 -12.12
C GLN A 66 -7.12 3.27 -11.45
N LEU A 67 -6.18 2.32 -11.38
CA LEU A 67 -4.83 2.58 -10.89
C LEU A 67 -4.19 3.72 -11.69
N ALA A 68 -4.15 3.62 -13.02
CA ALA A 68 -3.57 4.64 -13.89
C ALA A 68 -4.21 6.02 -13.74
N LYS A 69 -5.54 6.08 -13.52
CA LYS A 69 -6.28 7.34 -13.34
C LYS A 69 -6.07 7.97 -11.96
N ASN A 70 -5.83 7.16 -10.93
CA ASN A 70 -5.74 7.60 -9.55
C ASN A 70 -4.30 7.61 -9.03
N LEU A 71 -3.30 7.55 -9.91
CA LEU A 71 -1.90 7.71 -9.53
C LEU A 71 -1.66 9.11 -8.96
N ASP A 72 -1.31 9.17 -7.68
CA ASP A 72 -0.90 10.41 -7.05
C ASP A 72 0.49 10.82 -7.57
N SER A 73 0.51 11.94 -8.28
CA SER A 73 1.73 12.50 -8.87
C SER A 73 2.82 12.85 -7.84
N GLN A 74 2.45 13.24 -6.63
CA GLN A 74 3.39 13.58 -5.55
C GLN A 74 4.03 12.32 -4.98
N LEU A 75 3.21 11.28 -4.75
CA LEU A 75 3.68 9.98 -4.29
C LEU A 75 4.64 9.36 -5.31
N VAL A 76 4.24 9.30 -6.58
CA VAL A 76 5.10 8.81 -7.67
C VAL A 76 6.40 9.62 -7.78
N THR A 77 6.34 10.94 -7.59
CA THR A 77 7.52 11.80 -7.58
C THR A 77 8.44 11.52 -6.39
N ALA A 78 7.88 11.22 -5.21
CA ALA A 78 8.67 10.82 -4.04
C ALA A 78 9.39 9.50 -4.28
N TYR A 79 8.72 8.51 -4.89
CA TYR A 79 9.37 7.25 -5.31
C TYR A 79 10.50 7.49 -6.31
N PHE A 80 10.28 8.31 -7.35
CA PHE A 80 11.34 8.64 -8.29
C PHE A 80 12.53 9.33 -7.63
N LYS A 81 12.28 10.20 -6.64
CA LYS A 81 13.34 10.85 -5.86
C LYS A 81 14.11 9.85 -5.00
N ALA A 82 13.44 8.89 -4.39
CA ALA A 82 14.07 7.83 -3.60
C ALA A 82 14.97 6.93 -4.46
N ILE A 83 14.45 6.47 -5.61
CA ILE A 83 15.21 5.63 -6.58
C ILE A 83 16.44 6.37 -7.13
N ARG A 84 16.33 7.68 -7.39
CA ARG A 84 17.47 8.47 -7.90
C ARG A 84 18.51 8.84 -6.83
N ARG A 85 18.12 8.90 -5.56
CA ARG A 85 19.02 9.22 -4.44
C ARG A 85 19.72 8.00 -3.87
N GLY A 86 19.13 6.80 -3.98
CA GLY A 86 19.82 5.54 -3.74
C GLY A 86 20.69 5.20 -4.94
N ASN A 87 22.01 5.41 -4.82
CA ASN A 87 23.04 5.23 -5.86
C ASN A 87 22.74 4.18 -6.93
N GLN A 88 22.94 4.59 -8.19
CA GLN A 88 22.91 3.76 -9.39
C GLN A 88 23.92 2.61 -9.29
N GLU A 89 23.43 1.37 -9.31
CA GLU A 89 24.06 0.24 -10.02
C GLU A 89 23.17 -1.01 -10.10
N VAL A 90 22.04 -1.04 -9.40
CA VAL A 90 21.03 -2.10 -9.55
C VAL A 90 19.70 -1.43 -9.86
N VAL A 91 19.24 -1.55 -11.11
CA VAL A 91 17.82 -1.33 -11.42
C VAL A 91 17.07 -2.29 -10.51
N PRO A 92 16.21 -1.82 -9.58
CA PRO A 92 15.51 -2.75 -8.71
C PRO A 92 14.68 -3.67 -9.62
N GLU A 93 14.83 -4.98 -9.44
CA GLU A 93 13.86 -5.94 -9.92
C GLU A 93 12.44 -5.43 -9.61
N PRO A 94 11.44 -5.74 -10.46
CA PRO A 94 10.07 -5.25 -10.30
C PRO A 94 9.69 -5.36 -8.84
N ILE A 95 9.34 -4.21 -8.24
CA ILE A 95 9.01 -4.09 -6.82
C ILE A 95 7.94 -5.13 -6.54
N GLY A 96 8.36 -6.27 -5.97
CA GLY A 96 7.44 -7.18 -5.33
C GLY A 96 6.75 -6.32 -4.28
N LEU A 97 5.48 -5.98 -4.52
CA LEU A 97 4.62 -5.33 -3.53
C LEU A 97 4.30 -6.26 -2.34
N GLU A 98 5.14 -7.27 -2.09
CA GLU A 98 5.44 -7.68 -0.74
C GLU A 98 6.40 -6.63 -0.16
N TYR A 99 5.87 -5.48 0.26
CA TYR A 99 6.55 -4.72 1.30
C TYR A 99 6.87 -5.74 2.38
N PRO A 100 8.15 -6.00 2.71
CA PRO A 100 8.42 -6.85 3.83
C PRO A 100 7.71 -6.16 5.00
N LYS A 101 6.69 -6.84 5.54
CA LYS A 101 6.30 -6.66 6.92
C LYS A 101 7.58 -6.97 7.66
N SER A 102 8.46 -5.98 7.86
CA SER A 102 9.67 -6.19 8.63
C SER A 102 9.17 -6.49 10.03
N THR A 103 9.04 -7.78 10.32
CA THR A 103 8.54 -8.28 11.60
C THR A 103 9.58 -8.07 12.69
N GLY A 104 10.83 -7.80 12.31
CA GLY A 104 11.89 -7.34 13.19
C GLY A 104 12.00 -5.82 13.21
N LEU A 105 12.17 -5.27 14.41
CA LEU A 105 12.61 -3.89 14.64
C LEU A 105 13.94 -3.61 13.92
N PRO A 106 14.27 -2.34 13.63
CA PRO A 106 15.58 -1.97 13.12
C PRO A 106 16.70 -2.52 14.01
N ALA A 107 17.81 -2.96 13.40
CA ALA A 107 18.92 -3.60 14.11
C ALA A 107 19.57 -2.68 15.17
N ASP A 108 19.41 -1.38 15.01
CA ASP A 108 19.91 -0.29 15.84
C ASP A 108 18.85 0.26 16.82
N PHE A 109 17.65 -0.34 16.89
CA PHE A 109 16.64 0.00 17.88
C PHE A 109 17.04 -0.48 19.28
N PRO A 110 16.86 0.34 20.34
CA PRO A 110 16.22 1.67 20.37
C PRO A 110 17.18 2.85 20.17
N THR A 111 18.45 2.63 19.86
CA THR A 111 19.47 3.69 19.82
C THR A 111 19.26 4.72 18.71
N SER A 112 18.76 4.29 17.54
CA SER A 112 18.50 5.19 16.40
C SER A 112 17.10 5.78 16.35
N ALA A 113 16.16 5.24 17.13
CA ALA A 113 14.79 5.71 17.13
C ALA A 113 14.71 7.09 17.77
N PRO A 114 13.96 8.05 17.18
CA PRO A 114 13.67 9.31 17.84
C PRO A 114 12.94 9.02 19.16
N ALA A 115 13.07 9.92 20.14
CA ALA A 115 12.27 9.81 21.35
C ALA A 115 10.78 9.97 20.99
N PRO A 116 9.88 9.17 21.57
CA PRO A 116 8.44 9.33 21.32
C PRO A 116 7.99 10.72 21.77
N ARG A 117 7.22 11.40 20.92
CA ARG A 117 6.70 12.74 21.21
C ARG A 117 5.65 12.74 22.33
N PHE A 118 4.94 11.64 22.51
CA PHE A 118 3.92 11.47 23.54
C PHE A 118 4.26 10.31 24.46
N THR A 119 3.86 10.43 25.72
CA THR A 119 4.10 9.46 26.79
C THR A 119 2.78 9.03 27.42
N TYR A 120 2.83 7.98 28.24
CA TYR A 120 1.63 7.46 28.91
C TYR A 120 0.95 8.56 29.75
N GLY A 121 -0.34 8.78 29.51
CA GLY A 121 -1.16 9.78 30.16
C GLY A 121 -1.31 11.09 29.39
N ASP A 122 -0.46 11.36 28.39
CA ASP A 122 -0.54 12.59 27.60
C ASP A 122 -1.85 12.67 26.83
N ARG A 123 -2.44 13.87 26.82
CA ARG A 123 -3.69 14.14 26.10
C ARG A 123 -3.39 14.65 24.70
N GLN A 124 -4.06 14.05 23.72
CA GLN A 124 -3.80 14.27 22.30
C GLN A 124 -5.10 14.25 21.51
N ARG A 125 -5.08 14.90 20.36
CA ARG A 125 -6.19 14.95 19.40
C ARG A 125 -5.69 14.41 18.07
N LEU A 126 -6.54 13.70 17.35
CA LEU A 126 -6.28 13.37 15.96
C LEU A 126 -6.22 14.64 15.09
N CYS A 127 -5.31 14.67 14.13
CA CYS A 127 -5.20 15.76 13.17
C CYS A 127 -6.53 15.92 12.40
N PRO A 128 -7.07 17.16 12.27
CA PRO A 128 -8.23 17.45 11.46
C PRO A 128 -8.06 16.98 10.03
N ILE A 129 -9.07 16.31 9.50
CA ILE A 129 -9.11 15.95 8.08
C ILE A 129 -9.76 17.11 7.31
N SER A 130 -9.07 17.63 6.31
CA SER A 130 -9.66 18.59 5.36
C SER A 130 -10.37 17.83 4.25
N VAL A 131 -11.69 17.95 4.18
CA VAL A 131 -12.51 17.35 3.11
C VAL A 131 -13.05 18.49 2.25
N ASN A 132 -12.77 18.46 0.95
CA ASN A 132 -13.22 19.48 -0.03
C ASN A 132 -12.83 20.93 0.32
N GLY A 133 -11.74 21.13 1.06
CA GLY A 133 -11.28 22.46 1.49
C GLY A 133 -11.94 22.97 2.78
N GLU A 134 -12.83 22.19 3.38
CA GLU A 134 -13.39 22.43 4.71
C GLU A 134 -12.66 21.54 5.71
N THR A 135 -12.14 22.12 6.79
CA THR A 135 -11.44 21.39 7.83
C THR A 135 -12.41 21.05 8.96
N GLU A 136 -12.66 19.77 9.16
CA GLU A 136 -13.48 19.31 10.29
C GLU A 136 -12.69 19.51 11.60
N THR A 137 -13.13 20.47 12.41
CA THR A 137 -12.44 20.81 13.66
C THR A 137 -12.75 19.83 14.79
N GLU A 138 -13.88 19.12 14.70
CA GLU A 138 -14.26 18.07 15.65
C GLU A 138 -13.55 16.77 15.26
N THR A 139 -12.52 16.44 16.02
CA THR A 139 -11.76 15.21 15.85
C THR A 139 -11.65 14.50 17.19
N ASP A 140 -11.45 13.19 17.12
CA ASP A 140 -11.35 12.36 18.31
C ASP A 140 -10.17 12.80 19.19
N THR A 141 -10.44 12.93 20.49
CA THR A 141 -9.44 13.20 21.52
C THR A 141 -9.27 12.00 22.43
N GLY A 142 -8.14 11.93 23.11
CA GLY A 142 -7.93 10.89 24.10
C GLY A 142 -6.61 11.00 24.82
N ARG A 143 -6.33 9.97 25.61
CA ARG A 143 -5.08 9.83 26.36
C ARG A 143 -4.23 8.71 25.81
N CYS A 144 -2.93 8.95 25.66
CA CYS A 144 -1.97 7.91 25.32
C CYS A 144 -1.93 6.86 26.44
N ILE A 145 -2.20 5.59 26.12
CA ILE A 145 -2.12 4.45 27.06
C ILE A 145 -1.00 3.47 26.68
N GLY A 146 -0.30 3.72 25.58
CA GLY A 146 0.83 2.93 25.15
C GLY A 146 1.39 3.44 23.82
N SER A 147 2.63 3.07 23.55
CA SER A 147 3.29 3.33 22.29
C SER A 147 4.16 2.15 21.90
N TYR A 148 4.36 1.98 20.60
CA TYR A 148 5.27 0.99 20.05
C TYR A 148 5.85 1.50 18.73
N TYR A 149 7.05 1.05 18.39
CA TYR A 149 7.72 1.44 17.17
C TYR A 149 7.35 0.45 16.05
N ALA A 150 6.84 0.96 14.94
CA ALA A 150 6.34 0.16 13.84
C ALA A 150 6.68 0.78 12.48
N TYR A 151 6.74 -0.05 11.45
CA TYR A 151 6.94 0.44 10.08
C TYR A 151 5.68 1.14 9.58
N ALA A 152 5.78 2.44 9.29
CA ALA A 152 4.74 3.31 8.77
C ALA A 152 4.75 3.27 7.23
N PRO A 153 3.81 2.56 6.57
CA PRO A 153 3.89 2.36 5.13
C PRO A 153 3.69 3.64 4.32
N HIS A 154 2.96 4.62 4.88
CA HIS A 154 2.68 5.90 4.23
C HIS A 154 3.89 6.84 4.19
N HIS A 155 4.89 6.61 5.06
CA HIS A 155 6.18 7.33 5.04
C HIS A 155 7.36 6.47 4.58
N CYS A 156 7.15 5.16 4.37
CA CYS A 156 8.21 4.20 4.08
C CYS A 156 9.36 4.22 5.11
N GLU A 157 9.04 4.44 6.39
CA GLU A 157 10.00 4.53 7.48
C GLU A 157 9.45 3.93 8.79
N TRP A 158 10.31 3.77 9.79
CA TRP A 158 9.88 3.36 11.12
C TRP A 158 9.45 4.57 11.95
N MET A 159 8.30 4.49 12.59
CA MET A 159 7.69 5.58 13.35
C MET A 159 7.00 5.08 14.62
N TRP A 160 6.85 5.97 15.60
CA TRP A 160 6.01 5.71 16.76
C TRP A 160 4.54 5.62 16.38
N LYS A 161 3.90 4.57 16.90
CA LYS A 161 2.45 4.39 16.84
C LYS A 161 1.91 4.34 18.27
N TYR A 162 0.82 5.05 18.48
CA TYR A 162 0.23 5.24 19.80
C TYR A 162 -1.08 4.49 19.92
N VAL A 163 -1.34 3.94 21.10
CA VAL A 163 -2.65 3.44 21.51
C VAL A 163 -3.30 4.50 22.38
N ILE A 164 -4.50 4.91 22.00
CA ILE A 164 -5.17 6.09 22.53
C ILE A 164 -6.48 5.65 23.15
N TRP A 165 -6.66 5.89 24.44
CA TRP A 165 -7.94 5.77 25.11
C TRP A 165 -8.79 6.99 24.80
N LEU A 166 -9.92 6.80 24.11
CA LEU A 166 -10.76 7.89 23.65
C LEU A 166 -11.51 8.57 24.80
N ASP A 167 -11.61 9.89 24.74
CA ASP A 167 -12.49 10.66 25.63
C ASP A 167 -13.96 10.37 25.29
N LYS A 168 -14.86 10.44 26.26
CA LYS A 168 -16.29 10.09 26.06
C LYS A 168 -16.99 11.00 25.04
N GLU A 169 -16.48 12.21 24.90
CA GLU A 169 -16.98 13.25 24.02
C GLU A 169 -16.46 13.08 22.58
N SER A 170 -15.54 12.15 22.33
CA SER A 170 -15.05 11.85 20.97
C SER A 170 -16.14 11.18 20.14
N VAL A 171 -16.20 11.50 18.85
CA VAL A 171 -17.21 10.97 17.92
C VAL A 171 -17.15 9.43 17.89
N SER A 172 -15.93 8.88 17.83
CA SER A 172 -15.72 7.44 17.79
C SER A 172 -15.94 6.74 19.14
N ALA A 173 -16.07 7.48 20.26
CA ALA A 173 -16.26 6.89 21.59
C ALA A 173 -17.60 6.15 21.73
N SER A 174 -18.55 6.41 20.82
CA SER A 174 -19.85 5.73 20.78
C SER A 174 -19.75 4.24 20.36
N TRP A 175 -18.69 3.84 19.66
CA TRP A 175 -18.50 2.45 19.19
C TRP A 175 -17.09 1.89 19.46
N CYS A 176 -16.14 2.69 19.92
CA CYS A 176 -14.80 2.23 20.27
C CYS A 176 -14.26 2.93 21.53
N ILE A 177 -13.56 2.20 22.39
CA ILE A 177 -12.97 2.77 23.62
C ILE A 177 -11.52 3.22 23.40
N ALA A 178 -10.83 2.61 22.44
CA ALA A 178 -9.46 2.94 22.14
C ALA A 178 -9.16 2.85 20.64
N THR A 179 -8.35 3.76 20.13
CA THR A 179 -7.89 3.75 18.73
C THR A 179 -6.38 3.72 18.66
N THR A 180 -5.83 3.59 17.45
CA THR A 180 -4.40 3.73 17.21
C THR A 180 -4.14 4.78 16.14
N ALA A 181 -3.09 5.57 16.31
CA ALA A 181 -2.67 6.58 15.36
C ALA A 181 -1.14 6.68 15.28
N TRP A 182 -0.63 7.10 14.14
CA TRP A 182 0.79 7.40 13.94
C TRP A 182 1.16 8.73 14.61
N GLU A 183 2.45 8.93 14.87
CA GLU A 183 2.93 10.12 15.59
C GLU A 183 2.58 11.43 14.89
N ASP A 184 2.59 11.46 13.56
CA ASP A 184 2.27 12.62 12.73
C ASP A 184 0.76 12.87 12.57
N GLU A 185 -0.07 11.89 12.90
CA GLU A 185 -1.54 12.00 12.92
C GLU A 185 -2.08 12.61 14.22
N LEU A 186 -1.20 13.03 15.14
CA LEU A 186 -1.58 13.48 16.48
C LEU A 186 -1.09 14.88 16.80
N GLU A 187 -1.95 15.68 17.42
CA GLU A 187 -1.62 16.99 17.97
C GLU A 187 -1.73 16.97 19.50
N PRO A 188 -0.83 17.64 20.23
CA PRO A 188 -0.98 17.81 21.67
C PRO A 188 -2.22 18.65 21.98
N VAL A 189 -3.01 18.23 22.96
CA VAL A 189 -4.07 19.07 23.51
C VAL A 189 -3.43 19.90 24.61
N ILE A 190 -3.22 21.19 24.37
CA ILE A 190 -2.74 22.12 25.39
C ILE A 190 -3.82 22.19 26.47
N GLN A 191 -3.51 21.66 27.66
CA GLN A 191 -4.30 21.95 28.84
C GLN A 191 -4.02 23.41 29.20
N GLU A 192 -5.00 24.29 29.01
CA GLU A 192 -4.98 25.57 29.73
C GLU A 192 -5.09 25.22 31.21
N ASP A 193 -3.95 25.24 31.90
CA ASP A 193 -3.90 25.16 33.35
C ASP A 193 -4.85 26.24 33.87
N SER A 194 -5.95 25.78 34.45
CA SER A 194 -6.89 26.61 35.16
C SER A 194 -6.12 27.15 36.36
N LEU A 195 -5.54 28.34 36.21
CA LEU A 195 -5.06 29.18 37.30
C LEU A 195 -6.23 29.31 38.29
N SER A 196 -6.17 28.51 39.35
CA SER A 196 -7.08 28.50 40.48
C SER A 196 -6.28 28.57 41.76
#